data_AF-A0A0K8TH92-F1
#
_entry.id   AF-A0A0K8TH92-F1
#
_cell.length_a   1.000
_cell.length_b   1.000
_cell.length_c   1.000
_cell.angle_alpha   90.00
_cell.angle_beta   90.00
_cell.angle_gamma   90.00
#
_symmetry.space_group_name_H-M   'P 1'
#
loop_
_entity.id
_entity.type
_entity.pdbx_description
1 polymer ?
#
loop_
_entity_poly.entity_id
_entity_poly.type
_entity_poly.pdbx_seq_one_letter_code
_entity_poly.pdbx_strand_id
1 'polypeptide(L)'
;MSLYDRTEVVRMEEPGRTEGEGKGGSSGATGIFATMKKNLLPVLTVMAVVGGVSMGFILRTTSSSKWTPREVMYIQFPGDLFLRMLKGLIIPLLVASVTAAIGSLDFSLSKKIGGRAVLYYVSTTLLAVIEGIILVLLIKPGSRVSDVLKEDRKGSVMSRPVTTADTLLDLVRNLFPPNLVQSCIAQQFFEL
;
A
#
# COMPACT_ATOMS: atom_id res chain seq x y z
N MET A 1 -18.30 32.18 -30.17
CA MET A 1 -17.32 31.25 -30.76
C MET A 1 -15.92 31.78 -30.43
N SER A 2 -15.52 31.70 -29.17
CA SER A 2 -14.16 32.02 -28.72
C SER A 2 -13.63 30.72 -28.12
N LEU A 3 -13.11 29.88 -29.01
CA LEU A 3 -12.44 28.66 -28.66
C LEU A 3 -10.94 28.92 -28.75
N TYR A 4 -10.21 28.28 -27.83
CA TYR A 4 -8.89 27.73 -28.11
C TYR A 4 -7.67 28.63 -27.93
N ASP A 5 -7.69 29.56 -26.97
CA ASP A 5 -6.46 30.18 -26.45
C ASP A 5 -5.98 29.49 -25.17
N ARG A 6 -5.73 28.17 -25.27
CA ARG A 6 -5.12 27.38 -24.18
C ARG A 6 -4.21 26.28 -24.72
N THR A 7 -3.50 26.57 -25.81
CA THR A 7 -2.31 25.83 -26.25
C THR A 7 -1.09 26.20 -25.40
N GLU A 8 -1.23 26.18 -24.08
CA GLU A 8 -0.10 25.83 -23.21
C GLU A 8 -0.06 24.30 -23.13
N VAL A 9 0.31 23.74 -24.27
CA VAL A 9 0.76 22.37 -24.42
C VAL A 9 2.00 22.30 -23.53
N VAL A 10 1.80 21.74 -22.34
CA VAL A 10 2.85 21.24 -21.46
C VAL A 10 3.72 20.33 -22.34
N ARG A 11 4.79 20.90 -22.90
CA ARG A 11 5.86 20.16 -23.53
C ARG A 11 6.40 19.25 -22.45
N MET A 12 6.02 17.98 -22.52
CA MET A 12 6.78 16.93 -21.89
C MET A 12 8.18 17.02 -22.48
N GLU A 13 9.10 17.52 -21.67
CA GLU A 13 10.52 17.44 -21.93
C GLU A 13 10.87 15.95 -21.94
N GLU A 14 11.05 15.40 -23.14
CA GLU A 14 11.74 14.14 -23.39
C GLU A 14 13.24 14.36 -23.15
N PRO A 15 13.86 13.84 -22.08
CA PRO A 15 15.30 13.94 -21.94
C PRO A 15 15.95 12.85 -22.78
N GLY A 16 16.25 13.22 -24.03
CA GLY A 16 17.54 12.98 -24.69
C GLY A 16 18.02 11.54 -24.79
N ARG A 17 17.66 10.88 -25.89
CA ARG A 17 18.48 9.83 -26.50
C ARG A 17 19.82 10.45 -26.92
N THR A 18 20.89 10.11 -26.19
CA THR A 18 22.27 10.35 -26.63
C THR A 18 22.86 9.03 -27.10
N GLU A 19 22.93 8.87 -28.42
CA GLU A 19 23.73 7.84 -29.09
C GLU A 19 25.08 8.41 -29.52
N GLY A 20 26.13 7.61 -29.31
CA GLY A 20 27.50 7.77 -29.85
C GLY A 20 28.48 8.54 -28.94
N GLU A 21 29.72 8.13 -28.67
CA GLU A 21 30.54 7.03 -29.21
C GLU A 21 31.82 6.93 -28.35
N GLY A 22 32.29 5.70 -28.08
CA GLY A 22 33.72 5.31 -27.99
C GLY A 22 34.63 5.81 -26.85
N LYS A 23 34.95 4.92 -25.90
CA LYS A 23 36.31 4.33 -25.71
C LYS A 23 36.44 3.48 -24.43
N GLY A 24 36.75 2.19 -24.65
CA GLY A 24 37.82 1.43 -23.97
C GLY A 24 37.83 1.27 -22.44
N GLY A 25 37.53 0.05 -21.98
CA GLY A 25 38.26 -0.62 -20.90
C GLY A 25 37.83 -0.34 -19.46
N SER A 26 37.29 -1.36 -18.78
CA SER A 26 37.04 -1.40 -17.32
C SER A 26 35.94 -0.46 -16.77
N SER A 27 34.78 -0.39 -17.42
CA SER A 27 33.72 0.58 -17.08
C SER A 27 32.34 -0.03 -16.77
N GLY A 28 32.28 -1.28 -16.29
CA GLY A 28 31.02 -1.90 -15.82
C GLY A 28 30.58 -1.37 -14.45
N ALA A 29 31.50 -1.35 -13.47
CA ALA A 29 31.21 -0.89 -12.11
C ALA A 29 30.91 0.62 -12.04
N THR A 30 31.61 1.44 -12.83
CA THR A 30 31.48 2.91 -12.81
C THR A 30 30.15 3.38 -13.40
N GLY A 31 29.65 2.72 -14.45
CA GLY A 31 28.34 3.03 -15.05
C GLY A 31 27.15 2.67 -14.16
N ILE A 32 27.27 1.54 -13.43
CA ILE A 32 26.27 1.13 -12.44
C ILE A 32 26.25 2.12 -11.26
N PHE A 33 27.42 2.54 -10.77
CA PHE A 33 27.51 3.53 -9.68
C PHE A 33 26.97 4.91 -10.08
N ALA A 34 27.19 5.34 -11.33
CA ALA A 34 26.63 6.58 -11.85
C ALA A 34 25.11 6.53 -11.99
N THR A 35 24.56 5.37 -12.38
CA THR A 35 23.11 5.14 -12.51
C THR A 35 22.44 4.99 -11.13
N MET A 36 23.11 4.36 -10.16
CA MET A 36 22.65 4.28 -8.77
C MET A 36 22.59 5.65 -8.09
N LYS A 37 23.53 6.57 -8.38
CA LYS A 37 23.46 7.94 -7.84
C LYS A 37 22.26 8.73 -8.36
N LYS A 38 21.84 8.51 -9.62
CA LYS A 38 20.67 9.17 -10.20
C LYS A 38 19.35 8.64 -9.59
N ASN A 39 19.30 7.36 -9.27
CA ASN A 39 18.14 6.68 -8.67
C ASN A 39 18.42 6.25 -7.22
N LEU A 40 19.05 7.12 -6.44
CA LEU A 40 19.55 6.76 -5.11
C LEU A 40 18.41 6.37 -4.15
N LEU A 41 17.28 7.09 -4.18
CA LEU A 41 16.16 6.86 -3.26
C LEU A 41 15.45 5.51 -3.50
N PRO A 42 15.01 5.15 -4.74
CA PRO A 42 14.40 3.84 -4.98
C PRO A 42 15.37 2.67 -4.81
N VAL A 43 16.63 2.84 -5.22
CA VAL A 43 17.63 1.76 -5.06
C VAL A 43 17.90 1.51 -3.58
N LEU A 44 18.00 2.57 -2.78
CA LEU A 44 18.20 2.45 -1.33
C LEU A 44 17.04 1.72 -0.64
N THR A 45 15.78 1.96 -1.04
CA THR A 45 14.62 1.29 -0.43
C THR A 45 14.56 -0.19 -0.79
N VAL A 46 14.87 -0.54 -2.04
CA VAL A 46 14.96 -1.95 -2.47
C VAL A 46 16.08 -2.67 -1.71
N MET A 47 17.27 -2.06 -1.61
CA MET A 47 18.37 -2.62 -0.84
C MET A 47 18.04 -2.76 0.65
N ALA A 48 17.30 -1.80 1.23
CA ALA A 48 16.84 -1.88 2.62
C ALA A 48 15.83 -3.03 2.84
N VAL A 49 14.89 -3.27 1.92
CA VAL A 49 13.95 -4.41 2.00
C VAL A 49 14.70 -5.73 1.92
N VAL A 50 15.59 -5.89 0.93
CA VAL A 50 16.39 -7.12 0.77
C VAL A 50 17.29 -7.34 1.99
N GLY A 51 17.93 -6.28 2.48
CA GLY A 51 18.73 -6.30 3.70
C GLY A 51 17.92 -6.67 4.94
N GLY A 52 16.72 -6.10 5.10
CA GLY A 52 15.83 -6.40 6.23
C GLY A 52 15.33 -7.83 6.23
N VAL A 53 14.93 -8.36 5.06
CA VAL A 53 14.49 -9.76 4.92
C VAL A 53 15.63 -10.73 5.17
N SER A 54 16.81 -10.48 4.61
CA SER A 54 17.99 -11.34 4.81
C SER A 54 18.45 -11.32 6.28
N MET A 55 18.55 -10.14 6.90
CA MET A 55 18.86 -10.02 8.32
C MET A 55 17.82 -10.74 9.20
N GLY A 56 16.52 -10.56 8.92
CA GLY A 56 15.45 -11.25 9.64
C GLY A 56 15.52 -12.77 9.50
N PHE A 57 15.87 -13.28 8.32
CA PHE A 57 16.06 -14.71 8.08
C PHE A 57 17.29 -15.26 8.81
N ILE A 58 18.41 -14.54 8.81
CA ILE A 58 19.64 -14.92 9.54
C ILE A 58 19.38 -14.96 11.06
N LEU A 59 18.71 -13.94 11.59
CA LEU A 59 18.31 -13.90 13.00
C LEU A 59 17.35 -15.03 13.37
N ARG A 60 16.45 -15.41 12.46
CA ARG A 60 15.52 -16.53 12.66
C ARG A 60 16.21 -17.90 12.66
N THR A 61 17.23 -18.09 11.81
CA THR A 61 17.93 -19.36 11.61
C THR A 61 19.05 -19.59 12.63
N THR A 62 19.69 -18.53 13.12
CA THR A 62 20.78 -18.62 14.10
C THR A 62 20.26 -18.83 15.54
N SER A 63 19.04 -18.38 15.84
CA SER A 63 18.47 -18.54 17.18
C SER A 63 17.89 -19.94 17.40
N SER A 64 18.66 -20.79 18.08
CA SER A 64 18.21 -22.11 18.57
C SER A 64 17.38 -22.04 19.86
N SER A 65 17.33 -20.90 20.54
CA SER A 65 16.49 -20.64 21.72
C SER A 65 15.33 -19.70 21.39
N LYS A 66 14.19 -19.86 22.08
CA LYS A 66 13.00 -19.00 21.92
C LYS A 66 13.38 -17.57 22.29
N TRP A 67 13.22 -16.64 21.35
CA TRP A 67 13.43 -15.21 21.56
C TRP A 67 12.58 -14.72 22.72
N THR A 68 13.16 -13.95 23.64
CA THR A 68 12.37 -13.34 24.70
C THR A 68 11.54 -12.20 24.09
N PRO A 69 10.31 -11.94 24.59
CA PRO A 69 9.44 -10.88 24.05
C PRO A 69 10.09 -9.48 24.05
N ARG A 70 11.08 -9.24 24.92
CA ARG A 70 11.79 -7.96 25.00
C ARG A 70 12.77 -7.74 23.85
N GLU A 71 13.48 -8.79 23.41
CA GLU A 71 14.45 -8.70 22.32
C GLU A 71 13.78 -8.39 20.98
N VAL A 72 12.62 -9.00 20.76
CA VAL A 72 11.80 -8.75 19.57
C VAL A 72 11.29 -7.31 19.55
N MET A 73 10.88 -6.79 20.70
CA MET A 73 10.42 -5.40 20.84
C MET A 73 11.50 -4.38 20.44
N TYR A 74 12.77 -4.61 20.81
CA TYR A 74 13.87 -3.70 20.43
C TYR A 74 14.12 -3.66 18.93
N ILE A 75 14.00 -4.80 18.24
CA ILE A 75 14.18 -4.87 16.78
C ILE A 75 12.99 -4.24 16.05
N GLN A 76 11.77 -4.38 16.58
CA GLN A 76 10.55 -3.80 16.00
C GLN A 76 10.40 -2.30 16.24
N PHE A 77 10.97 -1.77 17.33
CA PHE A 77 10.86 -0.37 17.73
C PHE A 77 11.09 0.66 16.61
N PRO A 78 12.17 0.62 15.80
CA PRO A 78 12.36 1.58 14.72
C PRO A 78 11.29 1.46 13.62
N GLY A 79 10.78 0.26 13.35
CA GLY A 79 9.70 0.03 12.39
C GLY A 79 8.37 0.59 12.88
N ASP A 80 8.04 0.37 14.16
CA ASP A 80 6.84 0.91 14.78
C ASP A 80 6.85 2.44 14.82
N LEU A 81 8.01 3.03 15.15
CA LEU A 81 8.16 4.49 15.13
C LEU A 81 7.94 5.06 13.73
N PHE A 82 8.52 4.43 12.71
CA PHE A 82 8.33 4.82 11.31
C PHE A 82 6.86 4.73 10.88
N LEU A 83 6.18 3.63 11.19
CA LEU A 83 4.76 3.47 10.88
C LEU A 83 3.88 4.49 11.62
N ARG A 84 4.20 4.85 12.87
CA ARG A 84 3.50 5.91 13.61
C ARG A 84 3.67 7.27 12.95
N MET A 85 4.89 7.60 12.50
CA MET A 85 5.16 8.84 11.76
C MET A 85 4.37 8.90 10.44
N LEU A 86 4.35 7.82 9.66
CA LEU A 86 3.56 7.76 8.42
C LEU A 86 2.06 7.93 8.70
N LYS A 87 1.51 7.19 9.68
CA LYS A 87 0.10 7.26 10.03
C LYS A 87 -0.34 8.67 10.44
N GLY A 88 0.50 9.41 11.18
CA GLY A 88 0.24 10.80 11.55
C GLY A 88 0.14 11.77 10.37
N LEU A 89 0.81 11.46 9.25
CA LEU A 89 0.77 12.28 8.03
C LEU A 89 -0.41 11.96 7.11
N ILE A 90 -1.00 10.77 7.23
CA ILE A 90 -2.07 10.31 6.32
C ILE A 90 -3.29 11.23 6.40
N ILE A 91 -3.81 11.52 7.60
CA ILE A 91 -5.05 12.31 7.75
C ILE A 91 -4.91 13.72 7.15
N PRO A 92 -3.89 14.53 7.51
CA PRO A 92 -3.75 15.88 6.95
C PRO A 92 -3.55 15.87 5.43
N LEU A 93 -2.73 14.96 4.91
CA LEU A 93 -2.44 14.88 3.47
C LEU A 93 -3.66 14.42 2.66
N LEU A 94 -4.43 13.45 3.17
CA LEU A 94 -5.65 13.01 2.49
C LEU A 94 -6.69 14.12 2.42
N VAL A 95 -6.97 14.81 3.54
CA VAL A 95 -7.95 15.90 3.55
C VAL A 95 -7.52 17.04 2.62
N ALA A 96 -6.26 17.49 2.72
CA ALA A 96 -5.75 18.56 1.88
C ALA A 96 -5.77 18.19 0.38
N SER A 97 -5.36 16.96 0.03
CA SER A 97 -5.34 16.53 -1.37
C SER A 97 -6.74 16.37 -1.97
N VAL A 98 -7.70 15.82 -1.22
CA VAL A 98 -9.09 15.63 -1.69
C VAL A 98 -9.78 16.99 -1.84
N THR A 99 -9.63 17.89 -0.87
CA THR A 99 -10.21 19.24 -0.98
C THR A 99 -9.63 20.02 -2.16
N ALA A 100 -8.30 19.97 -2.36
CA ALA A 100 -7.66 20.61 -3.52
C ALA A 100 -8.13 20.01 -4.86
N ALA A 101 -8.25 18.68 -4.93
CA ALA A 101 -8.73 17.98 -6.13
C ALA A 101 -10.16 18.40 -6.49
N ILE A 102 -11.08 18.44 -5.52
CA ILE A 102 -12.47 18.83 -5.73
C ILE A 102 -12.59 20.31 -6.14
N GLY A 103 -11.78 21.20 -5.54
CA GLY A 103 -11.79 22.63 -5.87
C GLY A 103 -11.20 23.00 -7.23
N SER A 104 -10.34 22.14 -7.80
CA SER A 104 -9.63 22.41 -9.05
C SER A 104 -10.34 21.96 -10.34
N LEU A 105 -11.40 21.14 -10.23
CA LEU A 105 -12.05 20.49 -11.37
C LEU A 105 -13.51 20.93 -11.52
N ASP A 106 -13.92 21.25 -12.76
CA ASP A 106 -15.33 21.52 -13.08
C ASP A 106 -16.21 20.30 -12.80
N PHE A 107 -17.43 20.51 -12.29
CA PHE A 107 -18.36 19.45 -11.91
C PHE A 107 -18.64 18.44 -13.05
N SER A 108 -18.76 18.92 -14.29
CA SER A 108 -19.02 18.08 -15.48
C SER A 108 -17.83 17.18 -15.84
N LEU A 109 -16.61 17.68 -15.67
CA LEU A 109 -15.38 16.90 -15.89
C LEU A 109 -15.12 15.93 -14.74
N SER A 110 -15.29 16.39 -13.50
CA SER A 110 -15.13 15.59 -12.28
C SER A 110 -16.04 14.36 -12.29
N LYS A 111 -17.32 14.51 -12.71
CA LYS A 111 -18.24 13.37 -12.83
C LYS A 111 -17.78 12.31 -13.85
N LYS A 112 -17.24 12.74 -15.00
CA LYS A 112 -16.76 11.81 -16.04
C LYS A 112 -15.48 11.09 -15.62
N ILE A 113 -14.55 11.82 -15.01
CA ILE A 113 -13.28 11.27 -14.52
C ILE A 113 -13.54 10.31 -13.34
N GLY A 114 -14.34 10.74 -12.36
CA GLY A 114 -14.74 9.90 -11.23
C GLY A 114 -15.52 8.66 -11.65
N GLY A 115 -16.48 8.80 -12.58
CA GLY A 115 -17.23 7.66 -13.11
C GLY A 115 -16.34 6.63 -13.82
N ARG A 116 -15.39 7.08 -14.65
CA ARG A 116 -14.40 6.19 -15.28
C ARG A 116 -13.48 5.54 -14.25
N ALA A 117 -13.05 6.26 -13.22
CA ALA A 117 -12.22 5.72 -12.15
C ALA A 117 -12.95 4.63 -11.35
N VAL A 118 -14.22 4.84 -11.00
CA VAL A 118 -15.04 3.83 -10.31
C VAL A 118 -15.25 2.61 -11.19
N LEU A 119 -15.58 2.80 -12.48
CA LEU A 119 -15.77 1.68 -13.42
C LEU A 119 -14.47 0.88 -13.59
N TYR A 120 -13.33 1.56 -13.70
CA TYR A 120 -12.01 0.93 -13.75
C TYR A 120 -11.72 0.12 -12.47
N TYR A 121 -11.96 0.71 -11.30
CA TYR A 121 -11.71 0.04 -10.02
C TYR A 121 -12.59 -1.21 -9.82
N VAL A 122 -13.89 -1.11 -10.12
CA VAL A 122 -14.82 -2.24 -10.01
C VAL A 122 -14.43 -3.35 -10.98
N SER A 123 -14.15 -3.03 -12.24
CA SER A 123 -13.77 -4.03 -13.24
C SER A 123 -12.46 -4.74 -12.87
N THR A 124 -11.42 -4.01 -12.45
CA THR A 124 -10.17 -4.65 -12.03
C THR A 124 -10.30 -5.46 -10.74
N THR A 125 -11.17 -5.04 -9.81
CA THR A 125 -11.44 -5.80 -8.57
C THR A 125 -12.12 -7.13 -8.88
N LEU A 126 -13.10 -7.12 -9.80
CA LEU A 126 -13.75 -8.36 -10.24
C LEU A 126 -12.76 -9.32 -10.91
N LEU A 127 -11.90 -8.81 -11.80
CA LEU A 127 -10.86 -9.62 -12.42
C LEU A 127 -9.89 -10.19 -11.38
N ALA A 128 -9.40 -9.37 -10.45
CA ALA A 128 -8.51 -9.82 -9.38
C ALA A 128 -9.15 -10.85 -8.44
N VAL A 129 -10.44 -10.72 -8.13
CA VAL A 129 -11.18 -11.70 -7.31
C VAL A 129 -11.31 -13.03 -8.05
N ILE A 130 -11.60 -13.00 -9.36
CA ILE A 130 -11.67 -14.22 -10.18
C ILE A 130 -10.31 -14.93 -10.19
N GLU A 131 -9.22 -14.19 -10.43
CA GLU A 131 -7.86 -14.75 -10.39
C GLU A 131 -7.51 -15.30 -9.00
N GLY A 132 -7.88 -14.59 -7.93
CA GLY A 132 -7.68 -15.04 -6.55
C GLY A 132 -8.42 -16.34 -6.25
N ILE A 133 -9.68 -16.47 -6.66
CA ILE A 133 -10.47 -17.69 -6.48
C ILE A 133 -9.86 -18.85 -7.28
N ILE A 134 -9.49 -18.62 -8.54
CA ILE A 134 -8.85 -19.66 -9.37
C ILE A 134 -7.56 -20.15 -8.70
N LEU A 135 -6.68 -19.24 -8.29
CA LEU A 135 -5.40 -19.58 -7.67
C LEU A 135 -5.58 -20.33 -6.34
N VAL A 136 -6.51 -19.89 -5.49
CA VAL A 136 -6.82 -20.57 -4.22
C VAL A 136 -7.40 -21.96 -4.44
N LEU A 137 -8.28 -22.14 -5.44
CA LEU A 137 -8.86 -23.45 -5.76
C LEU A 137 -7.85 -24.42 -6.39
N LEU A 138 -6.86 -23.90 -7.13
CA LEU A 138 -5.78 -24.70 -7.73
C LEU A 138 -4.74 -25.13 -6.69
N ILE A 139 -4.23 -24.18 -5.90
CA ILE A 139 -3.16 -24.44 -4.93
C ILE A 139 -3.72 -25.08 -3.65
N LYS A 140 -5.00 -24.83 -3.30
CA LYS A 140 -5.67 -25.27 -2.06
C LYS A 140 -4.80 -25.05 -0.82
N PRO A 141 -4.36 -23.81 -0.56
CA PRO A 141 -3.54 -23.52 0.62
C PRO A 141 -4.33 -23.89 1.88
N GLY A 142 -3.72 -24.62 2.81
CA GLY A 142 -4.33 -24.99 4.09
C GLY A 142 -4.82 -26.44 4.22
N SER A 143 -4.86 -27.23 3.14
CA SER A 143 -5.17 -28.68 3.21
C SER A 143 -4.17 -29.48 4.07
N ARG A 144 -2.96 -28.95 4.30
CA ARG A 144 -1.93 -29.54 5.18
C ARG A 144 -2.01 -29.07 6.65
N VAL A 145 -2.87 -28.09 6.95
CA VAL A 145 -2.91 -27.40 8.26
C VAL A 145 -4.18 -27.75 9.06
N SER A 146 -5.14 -28.43 8.43
CA SER A 146 -6.44 -28.76 9.03
C SER A 146 -6.40 -29.72 10.22
N ASP A 147 -5.29 -30.43 10.46
CA ASP A 147 -5.20 -31.34 11.60
C ASP A 147 -4.58 -30.70 12.85
N VAL A 148 -3.84 -29.59 12.71
CA VAL A 148 -3.23 -28.85 13.83
C VAL A 148 -4.21 -27.83 14.44
N LEU A 149 -5.19 -27.34 13.67
CA LEU A 149 -6.09 -26.24 14.08
C LEU A 149 -7.46 -26.70 14.63
N LYS A 150 -7.67 -28.01 14.80
CA LYS A 150 -8.95 -28.55 15.33
C LYS A 150 -9.02 -28.51 16.86
N GLU A 151 -7.88 -28.47 17.56
CA GLU A 151 -7.86 -28.44 19.05
C GLU A 151 -8.11 -27.03 19.63
N ASP A 152 -7.71 -25.96 18.95
CA ASP A 152 -7.82 -24.57 19.47
C ASP A 152 -9.22 -23.93 19.33
N ARG A 153 -10.15 -24.55 18.58
CA ARG A 153 -11.48 -23.97 18.28
C ARG A 153 -12.56 -24.19 19.35
N LYS A 154 -12.19 -24.56 20.57
CA LYS A 154 -13.13 -24.67 21.71
C LYS A 154 -13.20 -23.44 22.62
N GLY A 155 -12.30 -22.46 22.44
CA GLY A 155 -12.29 -21.23 23.23
C GLY A 155 -12.83 -20.04 22.45
N SER A 156 -13.86 -19.39 22.99
CA SER A 156 -14.35 -18.05 22.64
C SER A 156 -14.75 -17.78 21.18
N VAL A 157 -16.00 -18.13 20.82
CA VAL A 157 -16.74 -17.32 19.86
C VAL A 157 -18.11 -17.01 20.46
N MET A 158 -18.18 -15.89 21.17
CA MET A 158 -19.44 -15.22 21.46
C MET A 158 -19.93 -14.64 20.13
N SER A 159 -20.50 -15.51 19.30
CA SER A 159 -20.95 -15.16 17.95
C SER A 159 -22.19 -14.29 18.08
N ARG A 160 -22.01 -12.97 18.13
CA ARG A 160 -23.12 -12.07 17.76
C ARG A 160 -23.52 -12.48 16.35
N PRO A 161 -24.78 -12.88 16.10
CA PRO A 161 -25.26 -13.13 14.75
C PRO A 161 -25.38 -11.77 14.06
N VAL A 162 -24.25 -11.25 13.57
CA VAL A 162 -24.23 -10.07 12.71
C VAL A 162 -24.77 -10.52 11.36
N THR A 163 -25.93 -10.01 10.99
CA THR A 163 -26.51 -10.31 9.68
C THR A 163 -25.71 -9.55 8.63
N THR A 164 -25.58 -10.07 7.41
CA THR A 164 -24.93 -9.35 6.30
C THR A 164 -25.54 -7.95 6.14
N ALA A 165 -26.87 -7.83 6.25
CA ALA A 165 -27.55 -6.55 6.23
C ALA A 165 -27.04 -5.57 7.31
N ASP A 166 -26.78 -6.04 8.54
CA ASP A 166 -26.24 -5.20 9.61
C ASP A 166 -24.86 -4.66 9.24
N THR A 167 -24.00 -5.47 8.62
CA THR A 167 -22.66 -5.02 8.18
C THR A 167 -22.72 -3.98 7.06
N LEU A 168 -23.68 -4.10 6.13
CA LEU A 168 -23.89 -3.12 5.07
C LEU A 168 -24.45 -1.81 5.64
N LEU A 169 -25.38 -1.92 6.61
CA LEU A 169 -25.89 -0.77 7.34
C LEU A 169 -24.78 -0.08 8.14
N ASP A 170 -23.87 -0.83 8.74
CA ASP A 170 -22.72 -0.29 9.47
C ASP A 170 -21.71 0.38 8.53
N LEU A 171 -21.49 -0.14 7.30
CA LEU A 171 -20.70 0.55 6.28
C LEU A 171 -21.28 1.93 5.94
N VAL A 172 -22.59 2.00 5.70
CA VAL A 172 -23.28 3.26 5.40
C VAL A 172 -23.25 4.21 6.59
N ARG A 173 -23.42 3.70 7.82
CA ARG A 173 -23.29 4.50 9.06
C ARG A 173 -21.87 5.05 9.21
N ASN A 174 -20.84 4.28 8.88
CA ASN A 174 -19.45 4.72 8.94
C ASN A 174 -19.08 5.71 7.82
N LEU A 175 -19.82 5.74 6.71
CA LEU A 175 -19.63 6.73 5.65
C LEU A 175 -20.00 8.15 6.11
N PHE A 176 -20.97 8.27 7.02
CA PHE A 176 -21.42 9.53 7.61
C PHE A 176 -21.22 9.52 9.13
N PRO A 177 -19.98 9.68 9.62
CA PRO A 177 -19.73 9.64 11.05
C PRO A 177 -20.46 10.79 11.75
N PRO A 178 -21.03 10.56 12.95
CA PRO A 178 -21.77 11.58 13.68
C PRO A 178 -20.88 12.76 14.11
N ASN A 179 -19.56 12.56 14.20
CA ASN A 179 -18.58 13.57 14.58
C ASN A 179 -17.31 13.44 13.72
N LEU A 180 -17.09 14.35 12.77
CA LEU A 180 -15.91 14.36 11.90
C LEU A 180 -14.61 14.56 12.69
N VAL A 181 -14.62 15.49 13.67
CA VAL A 181 -13.44 15.79 14.50
C VAL A 181 -13.09 14.60 15.41
N GLN A 182 -14.10 13.95 16.00
CA GLN A 182 -13.88 12.73 16.78
C GLN A 182 -13.35 11.60 15.89
N SER A 183 -13.82 11.46 14.66
CA SER A 183 -13.38 10.41 13.73
C SER A 183 -11.94 10.62 13.21
N CYS A 184 -11.48 11.88 13.18
CA CYS A 184 -10.10 12.21 12.81
C CYS A 184 -9.13 12.10 14.00
N ILE A 185 -9.57 12.43 15.23
CA ILE A 185 -8.73 12.39 16.44
C ILE A 185 -8.72 11.00 17.07
N ALA A 186 -9.88 10.38 17.21
CA ALA A 186 -9.98 8.95 17.44
C ALA A 186 -9.77 8.27 16.09
N GLN A 187 -8.52 8.26 15.61
CA GLN A 187 -8.11 7.14 14.79
C GLN A 187 -8.36 5.91 15.66
N GLN A 188 -9.52 5.29 15.47
CA GLN A 188 -9.72 3.90 15.80
C GLN A 188 -8.73 3.17 14.92
N PHE A 189 -7.48 3.15 15.39
CA PHE A 189 -6.54 2.12 15.02
C PHE A 189 -7.37 0.85 15.13
N PHE A 190 -7.39 0.12 14.03
CA PHE A 190 -7.96 -1.19 13.91
C PHE A 190 -7.25 -2.11 14.93
N GLU A 191 -7.55 -1.93 16.22
CA GLU A 191 -7.37 -2.91 17.27
C GLU A 191 -8.60 -3.79 17.12
N LEU A 192 -8.46 -4.81 16.27
CA LEU A 192 -9.10 -6.10 16.54
C LEU A 192 -8.32 -6.78 17.67
#